data_AF-A0A7S0SE68-F1
#
_entry.id   AF-A0A7S0SE68-F1
#
_cell.length_a   1.000
_cell.length_b   1.000
_cell.length_c   1.000
_cell.angle_alpha   90.00
_cell.angle_beta   90.00
_cell.angle_gamma   90.00
#
_symmetry.space_group_name_H-M   'P 1'
#
loop_
_entity.id
_entity.type
_entity.pdbx_description
1 polymer ?
#
loop_
_entity_poly.entity_id
_entity_poly.type
_entity_poly.pdbx_seq_one_letter_code
_entity_poly.pdbx_strand_id
1 'polypeptide(L)'
;LGECFYTYTYRVTIAGPYIVYVRLCPPGETLPPDGIVDPGLLHPCDVARFTITVATDRAAASYSYPQTIPTIAVAGARTSFVMELRDQFNNAITSGGESSALSAFVRLVPDGPEPGDAATIIDNTDGTYII
;
A
#
# COMPACT_ATOMS: atom_id res chain seq x y z
N LEU A 1 -21.96 -10.88 38.04
CA LEU A 1 -22.08 -9.78 37.07
C LEU A 1 -21.12 -10.12 35.93
N GLY A 2 -21.62 -10.41 34.74
CA GLY A 2 -20.78 -10.75 33.59
C GLY A 2 -20.26 -9.48 32.93
N GLU A 3 -19.00 -9.48 32.54
CA GLU A 3 -18.42 -8.39 31.75
C GLU A 3 -18.99 -8.44 30.32
N CYS A 4 -19.45 -7.31 29.80
CA CYS A 4 -19.90 -7.18 28.41
C CYS A 4 -18.71 -6.77 27.55
N PHE A 5 -18.35 -7.61 26.58
CA PHE A 5 -17.33 -7.29 25.57
C PHE A 5 -18.00 -6.93 24.26
N TYR A 6 -17.53 -5.86 23.62
CA TYR A 6 -17.96 -5.44 22.28
C TYR A 6 -16.79 -5.56 21.31
N THR A 7 -17.04 -6.16 20.16
CA THR A 7 -16.07 -6.24 19.06
C THR A 7 -16.55 -5.37 17.91
N TYR A 8 -15.70 -4.46 17.47
CA TYR A 8 -15.93 -3.62 16.30
C TYR A 8 -14.92 -3.98 15.22
N THR A 9 -15.39 -4.13 13.99
CA THR A 9 -14.54 -4.38 12.82
C THR A 9 -14.72 -3.22 11.86
N TYR A 10 -13.60 -2.67 11.38
CA TYR A 10 -13.58 -1.70 10.29
C TYR A 10 -12.77 -2.27 9.13
N ARG A 11 -13.09 -1.79 7.92
CA ARG A 11 -12.31 -2.06 6.72
C ARG A 11 -12.01 -0.73 6.06
N VAL A 12 -10.74 -0.51 5.74
CA VAL A 12 -10.29 0.63 4.96
C VAL A 12 -9.43 0.12 3.80
N THR A 13 -9.37 0.88 2.72
CA THR A 13 -8.63 0.51 1.49
C THR A 13 -7.47 1.45 1.20
N ILE A 14 -7.35 2.55 1.94
CA ILE A 14 -6.25 3.50 1.80
C ILE A 14 -5.25 3.20 2.90
N ALA A 15 -3.98 2.98 2.54
CA ALA A 15 -2.91 2.82 3.52
C ALA A 15 -2.54 4.18 4.12
N GLY A 16 -2.09 4.18 5.38
CA GLY A 16 -1.65 5.40 6.06
C GLY A 16 -2.06 5.49 7.53
N PRO A 17 -1.86 6.66 8.15
CA PRO A 17 -2.25 6.90 9.53
C PRO A 17 -3.76 7.10 9.64
N TYR A 18 -4.38 6.39 10.59
CA TYR A 18 -5.78 6.56 10.96
C TYR A 18 -5.86 6.92 12.44
N ILE A 19 -6.85 7.73 12.79
CA ILE A 19 -7.22 7.94 14.18
C ILE A 19 -8.49 7.14 14.46
N VAL A 20 -8.41 6.23 15.42
CA VAL A 20 -9.54 5.47 15.93
C VAL A 20 -10.08 6.17 17.17
N TYR A 21 -11.39 6.40 17.19
CA TYR A 21 -12.10 6.97 18.33
C TYR A 21 -13.15 5.97 18.82
N VAL A 22 -13.26 5.82 20.14
CA VAL A 22 -14.35 5.09 20.78
C VAL A 22 -15.17 6.09 21.56
N ARG A 23 -16.49 6.09 21.33
CA ARG A 23 -17.43 6.98 22.01
C ARG A 23 -18.41 6.20 22.87
N LEU A 24 -18.59 6.67 24.10
CA LEU A 24 -19.59 6.19 25.02
C LEU A 24 -20.14 7.39 25.79
N CYS A 25 -21.38 7.78 25.50
CA CYS A 25 -22.00 8.91 26.18
C CYS A 25 -22.55 8.52 27.57
N PRO A 26 -22.58 9.46 28.52
CA PRO A 26 -23.27 9.28 29.79
C PRO A 26 -24.77 8.96 29.61
N PRO A 27 -25.43 8.34 30.60
CA PRO A 27 -26.88 8.13 30.57
C PRO A 27 -27.64 9.44 30.35
N GLY A 28 -28.58 9.44 29.40
CA GLY A 28 -29.39 10.62 29.07
C GLY A 28 -28.81 11.50 27.95
N GLU A 29 -27.57 11.24 27.52
CA GLU A 29 -26.99 11.86 26.34
C GLU A 29 -27.07 10.92 25.13
N THR A 30 -27.41 11.49 23.96
CA THR A 30 -27.41 10.76 22.70
C THR A 30 -26.08 10.95 21.99
N LEU A 31 -25.49 9.87 21.47
CA LEU A 31 -24.40 9.99 20.50
C LEU A 31 -24.88 10.91 19.35
N PRO A 32 -24.02 11.83 18.87
CA PRO A 32 -24.36 12.61 17.69
C PRO A 32 -24.78 11.67 16.57
N PRO A 33 -25.85 11.97 15.82
CA PRO A 33 -26.16 11.20 14.62
C PRO A 33 -24.93 11.22 13.70
N ASP A 34 -24.58 10.05 13.15
CA ASP A 34 -23.43 9.88 12.26
C ASP A 34 -23.30 11.06 11.30
N GLY A 35 -22.19 11.82 11.36
CA GLY A 35 -21.91 12.71 10.24
C GLY A 35 -20.93 13.85 10.43
N ILE A 36 -20.69 14.42 11.62
CA ILE A 36 -19.74 15.54 11.73
C ILE A 36 -18.81 15.34 12.92
N VAL A 37 -17.65 14.76 12.63
CA VAL A 37 -16.48 14.85 13.49
C VAL A 37 -15.79 16.15 13.10
N ASP A 38 -15.73 17.14 13.99
CA ASP A 38 -14.84 18.29 13.79
C ASP A 38 -13.40 17.79 13.95
N PRO A 39 -12.56 17.80 12.90
CA PRO A 39 -11.23 17.25 12.97
C PRO A 39 -10.39 17.95 14.05
N GLY A 40 -10.03 17.20 15.09
CA GLY A 40 -9.14 17.69 16.16
C GLY A 40 -9.86 18.02 17.46
N LEU A 41 -11.18 18.22 17.47
CA LEU A 41 -11.93 18.48 18.69
C LEU A 41 -12.27 17.16 19.41
N LEU A 42 -11.96 17.07 20.71
CA LEU A 42 -12.40 15.95 21.55
C LEU A 42 -13.91 16.08 21.79
N HIS A 43 -14.67 15.04 21.44
CA HIS A 43 -16.08 14.97 21.77
C HIS A 43 -16.24 14.61 23.26
N PRO A 44 -17.21 15.17 24.00
CA PRO A 44 -17.43 14.84 25.42
C PRO A 44 -17.62 13.34 25.70
N CYS A 45 -18.13 12.60 24.71
CA CYS A 45 -18.29 11.15 24.79
C CYS A 45 -17.06 10.34 24.35
N ASP A 46 -15.95 10.95 23.91
CA ASP A 46 -14.74 10.21 23.53
C ASP A 46 -14.10 9.57 24.77
N VAL A 47 -14.05 8.23 24.79
CA VAL A 47 -13.45 7.46 25.89
C VAL A 47 -12.10 6.83 25.52
N ALA A 48 -11.80 6.72 24.22
CA ALA A 48 -10.48 6.33 23.74
C ALA A 48 -10.18 7.01 22.39
N ARG A 49 -8.92 7.42 22.22
CA ARG A 49 -8.40 8.00 20.98
C ARG A 49 -6.96 7.55 20.79
N PHE A 50 -6.67 6.89 19.68
CA PHE A 50 -5.32 6.45 19.36
C PHE A 50 -5.08 6.39 17.86
N THR A 51 -3.82 6.48 17.47
CA THR A 51 -3.39 6.35 16.08
C THR A 51 -3.04 4.92 15.77
N ILE A 52 -3.46 4.45 14.61
CA ILE A 52 -2.98 3.21 14.00
C ILE A 52 -2.36 3.54 12.65
N THR A 53 -1.46 2.67 12.18
CA THR A 53 -0.97 2.70 10.81
C THR A 53 -1.55 1.51 10.08
N VAL A 54 -2.29 1.78 9.01
CA VAL A 54 -2.74 0.77 8.08
C VAL A 54 -1.65 0.61 7.03
N ALA A 55 -1.01 -0.55 7.01
CA ALA A 55 0.02 -0.88 6.04
C ALA A 55 -0.61 -1.20 4.67
N THR A 56 0.20 -1.09 3.62
CA THR A 56 -0.13 -1.65 2.31
C THR A 56 -0.21 -3.18 2.38
N ASP A 57 -0.97 -3.77 1.47
CA ASP A 57 -0.87 -5.21 1.22
C ASP A 57 0.36 -5.52 0.33
N ARG A 58 0.54 -6.79 -0.04
CA ARG A 58 1.57 -7.23 -0.99
C ARG A 58 1.36 -6.60 -2.37
N ALA A 59 2.46 -6.51 -3.13
CA ALA A 59 2.43 -6.01 -4.50
C ALA A 59 1.45 -6.80 -5.38
N ALA A 60 0.64 -6.08 -6.14
CA ALA A 60 -0.31 -6.61 -7.11
C ALA A 60 0.11 -6.18 -8.51
N ALA A 61 0.34 -7.15 -9.39
CA ALA A 61 0.80 -6.92 -10.76
C ALA A 61 -0.14 -6.00 -11.57
N SER A 62 -1.46 -6.09 -11.34
CA SER A 62 -2.46 -5.26 -12.05
C SER A 62 -2.42 -3.78 -11.72
N TYR A 63 -1.77 -3.40 -10.62
CA TYR A 63 -1.66 -2.01 -10.16
C TYR A 63 -0.21 -1.49 -10.21
N SER A 64 0.75 -2.36 -10.41
CA SER A 64 2.17 -2.01 -10.50
C SER A 64 2.53 -1.68 -11.94
N TYR A 65 3.45 -0.74 -12.15
CA TYR A 65 3.78 -0.26 -13.50
C TYR A 65 5.21 0.27 -13.61
N PRO A 66 5.80 0.25 -14.82
CA PRO A 66 7.04 0.96 -15.09
C PRO A 66 6.78 2.47 -15.09
N GLN A 67 7.51 3.23 -14.30
CA GLN A 67 7.43 4.69 -14.30
C GLN A 67 7.93 5.28 -15.63
N THR A 68 8.92 4.62 -16.23
CA THR A 68 9.45 4.93 -17.56
C THR A 68 9.74 3.63 -18.30
N ILE A 69 9.55 3.62 -19.63
CA ILE A 69 9.86 2.45 -20.47
C ILE A 69 10.85 2.91 -21.54
N PRO A 70 12.07 2.32 -21.61
CA PRO A 70 13.00 2.61 -22.68
C PRO A 70 12.48 2.00 -23.98
N THR A 71 12.38 2.82 -25.03
CA THR A 71 11.93 2.38 -26.36
C THR A 71 13.09 2.09 -27.31
N ILE A 72 14.30 2.56 -26.98
CA ILE A 72 15.53 2.36 -27.75
C ILE A 72 16.65 2.03 -26.76
N ALA A 73 17.43 1.00 -27.07
CA ALA A 73 18.64 0.61 -26.36
C ALA A 73 19.79 0.44 -27.35
N VAL A 74 21.03 0.59 -26.88
CA VAL A 74 22.24 0.41 -27.70
C VAL A 74 22.81 -0.98 -27.44
N ALA A 75 23.10 -1.73 -28.49
CA ALA A 75 23.70 -3.06 -28.37
C ALA A 75 25.01 -2.99 -27.56
N GLY A 76 25.11 -3.84 -26.53
CA GLY A 76 26.26 -3.87 -25.61
C GLY A 76 26.26 -2.80 -24.52
N ALA A 77 25.32 -1.85 -24.55
CA ALA A 77 25.13 -0.88 -23.46
C ALA A 77 24.10 -1.39 -22.45
N ARG A 78 24.25 -0.98 -21.19
CA ARG A 78 23.22 -1.21 -20.18
C ARG A 78 22.06 -0.25 -20.41
N THR A 79 20.85 -0.75 -20.25
CA THR A 79 19.61 0.04 -20.22
C THR A 79 18.85 -0.39 -18.98
N SER A 80 18.21 0.58 -18.32
CA SER A 80 17.46 0.33 -17.10
C SER A 80 16.20 1.16 -17.05
N PHE A 81 15.25 0.74 -16.22
CA PHE A 81 14.06 1.51 -15.91
C PHE A 81 13.55 1.24 -14.49
N VAL A 82 12.65 2.11 -14.02
CA VAL A 82 12.10 2.01 -12.67
C VAL A 82 10.69 1.42 -12.73
N MET A 83 10.47 0.37 -11.95
CA MET A 83 9.15 -0.17 -11.63
C MET A 83 8.66 0.40 -10.31
N GLU A 84 7.40 0.81 -10.25
CA GLU A 84 6.70 1.18 -9.04
C GLU A 84 5.73 0.06 -8.65
N LEU A 85 5.86 -0.45 -7.42
CA LEU A 85 4.96 -1.48 -6.91
C LEU A 85 3.79 -0.87 -6.14
N ARG A 86 2.60 -1.42 -6.39
CA ARG A 86 1.35 -1.04 -5.71
C ARG A 86 0.60 -2.26 -5.25
N ASP A 87 -0.18 -2.11 -4.18
CA ASP A 87 -1.06 -3.17 -3.70
C ASP A 87 -2.37 -3.29 -4.51
N GLN A 88 -3.20 -4.26 -4.16
CA GLN A 88 -4.49 -4.52 -4.83
C GLN A 88 -5.55 -3.41 -4.64
N PHE A 89 -5.29 -2.44 -3.77
CA PHE A 89 -6.12 -1.27 -3.55
C PHE A 89 -5.49 0.00 -4.15
N ASN A 90 -4.44 -0.16 -4.97
CA ASN A 90 -3.71 0.90 -5.63
C ASN A 90 -2.91 1.81 -4.66
N ASN A 91 -2.61 1.34 -3.45
CA ASN A 91 -1.70 2.07 -2.55
C ASN A 91 -0.25 1.86 -3.02
N ALA A 92 0.53 2.94 -3.01
CA ALA A 92 1.96 2.84 -3.27
C ALA A 92 2.63 2.10 -2.12
N ILE A 93 3.40 1.06 -2.44
CA ILE A 93 4.29 0.43 -1.46
C ILE A 93 5.42 1.44 -1.18
N THR A 94 5.77 1.62 0.08
CA THR A 94 6.78 2.61 0.52
C THR A 94 7.98 1.98 1.23
N SER A 95 8.10 0.66 1.14
CA SER A 95 9.19 -0.12 1.71
C SER A 95 9.78 -1.09 0.69
N GLY A 96 11.04 -1.47 0.89
CA GLY A 96 11.67 -2.58 0.16
C GLY A 96 11.22 -3.96 0.64
N GLY A 97 11.90 -4.99 0.13
CA GLY A 97 11.77 -6.38 0.59
C GLY A 97 10.76 -7.23 -0.17
N GLU A 98 10.08 -6.66 -1.18
CA GLU A 98 9.19 -7.37 -2.10
C GLU A 98 9.95 -7.92 -3.32
N SER A 99 11.27 -8.13 -3.22
CA SER A 99 12.10 -8.59 -4.34
C SER A 99 11.70 -9.96 -4.87
N SER A 100 11.00 -10.79 -4.07
CA SER A 100 10.41 -12.06 -4.53
C SER A 100 9.14 -11.90 -5.36
N ALA A 101 8.52 -10.71 -5.36
CA ALA A 101 7.31 -10.42 -6.13
C ALA A 101 7.60 -9.98 -7.57
N LEU A 102 8.87 -9.74 -7.92
CA LEU A 102 9.27 -9.21 -9.21
C LEU A 102 10.28 -10.14 -9.90
N SER A 103 10.07 -10.38 -11.19
CA SER A 103 11.04 -11.03 -12.08
C SER A 103 10.95 -10.36 -13.44
N ALA A 104 12.10 -10.12 -14.07
CA ALA A 104 12.18 -9.41 -15.32
C ALA A 104 13.12 -10.14 -16.27
N PHE A 105 12.73 -10.19 -17.54
CA PHE A 105 13.42 -10.93 -18.58
C PHE A 105 13.48 -10.09 -19.86
N VAL A 106 14.53 -10.29 -20.65
CA VAL A 106 14.69 -9.66 -21.97
C VAL A 106 14.99 -10.74 -22.99
N ARG A 107 14.30 -10.71 -24.12
CA ARG A 107 14.55 -11.62 -25.25
C ARG A 107 14.67 -10.86 -26.56
N LEU A 108 15.49 -11.39 -27.46
CA LEU A 108 15.52 -10.97 -28.85
C LEU A 108 14.23 -11.43 -29.56
N VAL A 109 13.68 -10.58 -30.43
CA VAL A 109 12.51 -10.89 -31.26
C VAL A 109 12.92 -10.84 -32.75
N PRO A 110 12.52 -11.83 -33.58
CA PRO A 110 11.68 -12.97 -33.26
C PRO A 110 12.44 -14.18 -32.67
N ASP A 111 13.78 -14.19 -32.73
CA ASP A 111 14.56 -15.43 -32.67
C ASP A 111 15.08 -15.83 -31.26
N GLY A 112 14.91 -15.00 -30.24
CA GLY A 112 15.40 -15.28 -28.88
C GLY A 112 14.53 -16.29 -28.12
N PRO A 113 15.12 -17.08 -27.19
CA PRO A 113 14.37 -18.01 -26.34
C PRO A 113 13.40 -17.26 -25.42
N GLU A 114 12.32 -17.93 -25.01
CA GLU A 114 11.35 -17.43 -24.03
C GLU A 114 11.62 -18.06 -22.65
N PRO A 115 11.68 -17.28 -21.54
CA PRO A 115 11.39 -15.85 -21.44
C PRO A 115 12.55 -14.92 -21.86
N GLY A 116 13.75 -15.47 -22.07
CA GLY A 116 14.97 -14.74 -22.40
C GLY A 116 15.98 -14.70 -21.25
N ASP A 117 16.88 -13.71 -21.28
CA ASP A 117 17.87 -13.49 -20.23
C ASP A 117 17.24 -12.77 -19.04
N ALA A 118 17.55 -13.20 -17.82
CA ALA A 118 17.09 -12.54 -16.61
C ALA A 118 17.75 -11.16 -16.43
N ALA A 119 16.95 -10.14 -16.14
CA ALA A 119 17.44 -8.82 -15.77
C ALA A 119 17.90 -8.78 -14.31
N THR A 120 18.74 -7.80 -13.98
CA THR A 120 19.11 -7.53 -12.58
C THR A 120 18.03 -6.68 -11.95
N ILE A 121 17.59 -7.02 -10.74
CA ILE A 121 16.60 -6.23 -10.00
C ILE A 121 17.30 -5.61 -8.79
N ILE A 122 17.21 -4.30 -8.66
CA ILE A 122 17.76 -3.54 -7.53
C ILE A 122 16.60 -2.88 -6.80
N ASP A 123 16.44 -3.19 -5.52
CA ASP A 123 15.44 -2.60 -4.63
C ASP A 123 15.92 -1.23 -4.13
N ASN A 124 15.16 -0.17 -4.40
CA ASN A 124 15.45 1.18 -3.89
C ASN A 124 14.99 1.38 -2.43
N THR A 125 14.39 0.36 -1.82
CA THR A 125 13.87 0.33 -0.45
C THR A 125 12.69 1.26 -0.17
N ASP A 126 12.05 1.77 -1.23
CA ASP A 126 10.95 2.73 -1.20
C ASP A 126 9.72 2.26 -1.98
N GLY A 127 9.66 0.96 -2.29
CA GLY A 127 8.62 0.36 -3.14
C GLY A 127 8.89 0.49 -4.64
N THR A 128 10.01 1.10 -5.03
CA THR A 128 10.47 1.12 -6.42
C THR A 128 11.68 0.21 -6.65
N TYR A 129 11.81 -0.29 -7.88
CA TYR A 129 12.85 -1.24 -8.28
C TYR A 129 13.47 -0.82 -9.61
N ILE A 130 14.80 -0.83 -9.69
CA ILE A 130 15.51 -0.66 -10.96
C ILE A 130 15.64 -2.05 -11.61
N ILE A 131 15.19 -2.15 -12.86
CA ILE A 131 15.37 -3.29 -13.76
C ILE A 131 16.43 -2.94 -14.80
#